data_AF-A0AA96LJS3-F1
#
_entry.id   AF-A0AA96LJS3-F1
#
_cell.length_a   1.000
_cell.length_b   1.000
_cell.length_c   1.000
_cell.angle_alpha   90.00
_cell.angle_beta   90.00
_cell.angle_gamma   90.00
#
_symmetry.space_group_name_H-M   'P 1'
#
loop_
_entity.id
_entity.type
_entity.pdbx_description
1 polymer ?
#
loop_
_entity_poly.entity_id
_entity_poly.type
_entity_poly.pdbx_seq_one_letter_code
_entity_poly.pdbx_strand_id
1 'polypeptide(L)' 'MGVFTFISMLIMGSAFSAGFLLLFKQKIAWGITCIGLSIVCYIAYVYIANTYFA' A
#
# COMPACT_ATOMS: atom_id res chain seq x y z
N MET A 1 9.71 10.12 -13.26
CA MET A 1 9.30 10.03 -11.83
C MET A 1 7.78 10.08 -11.67
N GLY A 2 7.06 11.09 -12.18
CA GLY A 2 5.64 11.31 -11.86
C GLY A 2 4.68 10.12 -12.05
N VAL A 3 4.72 9.41 -13.20
CA VAL A 3 3.75 8.34 -13.50
C VAL A 3 3.94 7.10 -12.62
N PHE A 4 5.19 6.68 -12.38
CA PHE A 4 5.47 5.54 -11.50
C PHE A 4 5.05 5.83 -10.06
N THR A 5 5.39 7.02 -9.55
CA THR A 5 4.99 7.46 -8.22
C THR A 5 3.47 7.54 -8.08
N PHE A 6 2.79 8.04 -9.11
CA PHE A 6 1.34 8.15 -9.15
C PHE A 6 0.66 6.76 -9.12
N ILE A 7 1.15 5.81 -9.92
CA ILE A 7 0.66 4.43 -9.93
C ILE A 7 0.91 3.76 -8.56
N SER A 8 2.09 3.93 -7.96
CA SER A 8 2.40 3.39 -6.64
C SER A 8 1.50 3.95 -5.54
N MET A 9 1.23 5.25 -5.53
CA MET A 9 0.28 5.88 -4.59
C MET A 9 -1.16 5.37 -4.79
N LEU A 10 -1.60 5.21 -6.04
CA LEU A 10 -2.92 4.66 -6.37
C LEU A 10 -3.09 3.23 -5.85
N ILE A 11 -2.08 2.38 -6.06
CA ILE A 11 -2.09 0.99 -5.61
C ILE A 11 -2.11 0.93 -4.08
N MET A 12 -1.32 1.76 -3.41
CA MET A 12 -1.29 1.84 -1.93
C MET A 12 -2.64 2.27 -1.36
N GLY A 13 -3.21 3.36 -1.87
CA GLY A 13 -4.52 3.85 -1.41
C GLY A 13 -5.63 2.83 -1.64
N SER A 14 -5.58 2.13 -2.78
CA SER A 14 -6.56 1.09 -3.13
C SER A 14 -6.42 -0.14 -2.23
N ALA A 15 -5.20 -0.60 -1.96
CA ALA A 15 -4.94 -1.74 -1.08
C ALA A 15 -5.32 -1.45 0.38
N PHE A 16 -5.05 -0.23 0.86
CA PHE A 16 -5.46 0.21 2.19
C PHE A 16 -6.98 0.29 2.33
N SER A 17 -7.67 0.88 1.34
CA SER A 17 -9.13 0.98 1.31
C SER A 17 -9.80 -0.40 1.23
N ALA A 18 -9.30 -1.31 0.39
CA ALA A 18 -9.79 -2.69 0.29
C ALA A 18 -9.58 -3.48 1.59
N GLY A 19 -8.42 -3.30 2.25
CA GLY A 19 -8.16 -3.89 3.57
C GLY A 19 -9.17 -3.42 4.62
N PHE A 20 -9.49 -2.12 4.63
CA PHE A 20 -10.49 -1.54 5.52
C PHE A 20 -11.90 -2.08 5.23
N LEU A 21 -12.28 -2.22 3.97
CA LEU A 21 -13.55 -2.83 3.55
C LEU A 21 -13.68 -4.29 4.01
N LEU A 22 -12.59 -5.06 4.01
CA LEU A 22 -12.56 -6.44 4.50
C LEU A 22 -12.70 -6.52 6.03
N LEU A 23 -12.19 -5.54 6.78
CA LEU A 23 -12.43 -5.42 8.22
C LEU A 23 -13.93 -5.26 8.52
N PHE A 24 -14.64 -4.43 7.75
CA PHE A 24 -16.08 -4.23 7.89
C PHE A 24 -16.91 -5.48 7.54
N LYS A 25 -16.41 -6.37 6.69
CA LYS A 25 -17.07 -7.66 6.36
C LYS A 25 -16.76 -8.78 7.37
N GLN A 26 -16.33 -8.46 8.59
CA GLN A 26 -15.91 -9.42 9.64
C GLN A 26 -14.74 -10.34 9.25
N LYS A 27 -14.07 -10.09 8.11
CA LYS A 27 -12.88 -10.83 7.68
C LYS A 27 -11.61 -10.15 8.22
N ILE A 28 -11.55 -10.05 9.55
CA ILE A 28 -10.53 -9.28 10.27
C ILE A 28 -9.11 -9.73 9.91
N ALA A 29 -8.86 -11.05 9.85
CA ALA A 29 -7.57 -11.59 9.48
C ALA A 29 -7.11 -11.11 8.09
N TRP A 30 -7.98 -11.17 7.08
CA TRP A 30 -7.65 -10.74 5.72
C TRP A 30 -7.49 -9.23 5.59
N GLY A 31 -8.30 -8.44 6.32
CA GLY A 31 -8.19 -6.99 6.35
C GLY A 31 -6.85 -6.52 6.94
N ILE A 32 -6.43 -7.12 8.07
CA ILE A 32 -5.15 -6.82 8.71
C ILE A 32 -3.99 -7.18 7.78
N THR A 33 -4.03 -8.35 7.13
CA THR A 33 -2.97 -8.76 6.20
C THR A 33 -2.86 -7.79 5.02
N CYS A 34 -3.97 -7.33 4.44
CA CYS A 34 -3.96 -6.32 3.36
C CYS A 34 -3.42 -4.96 3.82
N ILE A 35 -3.79 -4.50 5.01
CA ILE A 35 -3.28 -3.24 5.58
C ILE A 35 -1.78 -3.34 5.86
N GLY A 36 -1.34 -4.45 6.45
CA GLY A 36 0.08 -4.71 6.69
C GLY A 36 0.89 -4.75 5.39
N LEU A 37 0.37 -5.44 4.37
CA LEU A 37 1.04 -5.54 3.06
C LEU A 37 1.18 -4.16 2.38
N SER A 38 0.14 -3.31 2.49
CA SER A 38 0.18 -1.93 2.01
C SER A 38 1.31 -1.12 2.66
N ILE A 39 1.50 -1.25 3.98
CA ILE A 39 2.55 -0.55 4.73
C ILE A 39 3.95 -1.04 4.30
N VAL A 40 4.13 -2.36 4.13
CA VAL A 40 5.41 -2.93 3.69
C VAL A 40 5.76 -2.45 2.27
N CYS A 41 4.79 -2.42 1.35
CA CYS A 41 4.99 -1.87 0.02
C CYS A 41 5.36 -0.38 0.07
N TYR A 42 4.83 0.40 1.03
CA TYR A 42 5.15 1.82 1.18
C TYR A 42 6.61 2.01 1.57
N ILE A 43 7.07 1.25 2.57
CA ILE A 43 8.44 1.29 3.03
C ILE A 43 9.40 0.91 1.89
N ALA A 44 9.11 -0.17 1.17
CA ALA A 44 9.91 -0.61 0.03
C ALA A 44 9.97 0.45 -1.08
N TYR A 45 8.82 1.07 -1.41
CA TYR A 45 8.76 2.14 -2.40
C TYR A 45 9.58 3.36 -1.96
N VAL A 46 9.46 3.80 -0.71
CA VAL A 46 10.25 4.92 -0.16
C VAL A 46 11.74 4.59 -0.23
N TYR A 47 12.15 3.37 0.09
CA TYR A 47 13.55 2.96 0.08
C TYR A 47 14.15 2.99 -1.34
N ILE A 48 13.40 2.45 -2.31
CA ILE A 48 13.79 2.48 -3.73
C ILE A 48 13.80 3.92 -4.24
N ALA A 49 12.76 4.70 -3.94
CA ALA A 49 12.72 6.10 -4.35
C ALA A 49 13.90 6.90 -3.79
N ASN A 50 14.25 6.70 -2.51
CA ASN A 50 15.37 7.39 -1.89
C ASN A 50 16.74 6.89 -2.42
N THR A 51 16.84 5.63 -2.82
CA THR A 51 18.12 5.07 -3.35
C THR A 51 18.37 5.47 -4.79
N TYR A 52 17.32 5.55 -5.62
CA TYR A 52 17.46 5.76 -7.07
C TYR A 52 17.11 7.18 -7.52
N PHE A 53 16.42 7.97 -6.69
CA PHE A 53 15.88 9.28 -7.05
C PHE A 53 16.23 10.41 -6.06
N ALA A 54 17.03 10.16 -5.02
CA ALA A 54 17.65 11.20 -4.18
C ALA A 54 19.12 11.41 -4.56
#